data_AF-A0A5P0ZJR3-F1
#
_entry.id   AF-A0A5P0ZJR3-F1
#
_cell.length_a   1.000
_cell.length_b   1.000
_cell.length_c   1.000
_cell.angle_alpha   90.00
_cell.angle_beta   90.00
_cell.angle_gamma   90.00
#
_symmetry.space_group_name_H-M   'P 1'
#
loop_
_entity.id
_entity.type
_entity.pdbx_description
1 polymer ?
#
loop_
_entity_poly.entity_id
_entity_poly.type
_entity_poly.pdbx_seq_one_letter_code
_entity_poly.pdbx_strand_id
1 'polypeptide(L)'
;MKFKLLYSNFSKLLLKDYLYPIMLAFLIIFELMFGLLISGSSTIKFSVLVILNFFFALLMAMSFLKNDQRENRYFKQRIGSYPRYVIVQMLVLVSANVITAIISGIFSFLISSSPINNATMILTLITTEILGTSIALLFRSQWGSHKYLAPIGLIIFILFALADSNNYILSYVNWILPPVNIVVETFQEQSGMSRLLPLALRQLIYAMVLLTISGLFNKKSYRK
;
A
#
# COMPACT_ATOMS: atom_id res chain seq x y z
N MET A 1 21.94 -17.65 2.79
CA MET A 1 21.92 -17.34 4.24
C MET A 1 21.48 -15.90 4.56
N LYS A 2 22.12 -14.85 4.01
CA LYS A 2 21.78 -13.44 4.32
C LYS A 2 20.34 -13.02 3.94
N PHE A 3 19.80 -13.53 2.84
CA PHE A 3 18.41 -13.26 2.42
C PHE A 3 17.39 -13.80 3.44
N LYS A 4 17.49 -15.09 3.81
CA LYS A 4 16.60 -15.72 4.80
C LYS A 4 16.61 -14.97 6.15
N LEU A 5 17.80 -14.56 6.58
CA LEU A 5 18.00 -13.79 7.80
C LEU A 5 17.35 -12.38 7.71
N LEU A 6 17.52 -11.68 6.59
CA LEU A 6 16.86 -10.41 6.29
C LEU A 6 15.33 -10.53 6.29
N TYR A 7 14.81 -11.50 5.55
CA TYR A 7 13.38 -11.74 5.40
C TYR A 7 12.76 -12.06 6.76
N SER A 8 13.35 -13.00 7.51
CA SER A 8 12.87 -13.36 8.85
C SER A 8 12.90 -12.17 9.81
N ASN A 9 13.94 -11.33 9.77
CA ASN A 9 14.03 -10.14 10.61
C ASN A 9 12.93 -9.13 10.30
N PHE A 10 12.71 -8.82 9.01
CA PHE A 10 11.65 -7.89 8.62
C PHE A 10 10.25 -8.43 8.88
N SER A 11 9.99 -9.73 8.67
CA SER A 11 8.70 -10.33 9.02
C SER A 11 8.43 -10.23 10.53
N LYS A 12 9.44 -10.46 11.37
CA LYS A 12 9.32 -10.25 12.83
C LYS A 12 9.08 -8.78 13.17
N LEU A 13 9.77 -7.86 12.49
CA LEU A 13 9.60 -6.42 12.70
C LEU A 13 8.18 -5.95 12.35
N LEU A 14 7.60 -6.49 11.28
CA LEU A 14 6.23 -6.20 10.85
C LEU A 14 5.19 -6.64 11.91
N LEU A 15 5.50 -7.68 12.68
CA LEU A 15 4.64 -8.21 13.75
C LEU A 15 4.96 -7.65 15.16
N LYS A 16 6.08 -6.93 15.34
CA LYS A 16 6.65 -6.60 16.65
C LYS A 16 5.69 -5.88 17.59
N ASP A 17 4.96 -4.89 17.09
CA ASP A 17 4.06 -4.06 17.90
C ASP A 17 2.59 -4.49 17.79
N TYR A 18 2.34 -5.66 17.21
CA TYR A 18 1.01 -6.18 16.88
C TYR A 18 0.13 -5.25 16.03
N LEU A 19 0.64 -4.11 15.54
CA LEU A 19 -0.13 -3.17 14.73
C LEU A 19 -0.70 -3.84 13.46
N TYR A 20 0.13 -4.56 12.71
CA TYR A 20 -0.33 -5.29 11.53
C TYR A 20 -1.45 -6.30 11.84
N PRO A 21 -1.29 -7.26 12.78
CA PRO A 21 -2.37 -8.20 13.07
C PRO A 21 -3.60 -7.54 13.70
N ILE A 22 -3.45 -6.49 14.52
CA ILE A 22 -4.58 -5.74 15.10
C ILE A 22 -5.35 -5.02 13.99
N MET A 23 -4.66 -4.27 13.12
CA MET A 23 -5.30 -3.60 12.00
C MET A 23 -5.97 -4.62 11.08
N LEU A 24 -5.34 -5.76 10.80
CA LEU A 24 -5.90 -6.81 9.93
C LEU A 24 -7.19 -7.37 10.54
N ALA A 25 -7.20 -7.63 11.85
CA ALA A 25 -8.40 -8.04 12.57
C ALA A 25 -9.50 -6.97 12.51
N PHE A 26 -9.15 -5.69 12.70
CA PHE A 26 -10.09 -4.59 12.55
C PHE A 26 -10.67 -4.49 11.14
N LEU A 27 -9.84 -4.69 10.11
CA LEU A 27 -10.26 -4.70 8.72
C LEU A 27 -11.25 -5.84 8.48
N ILE A 28 -10.96 -7.07 8.94
CA ILE A 28 -11.90 -8.20 8.84
C ILE A 28 -13.22 -7.90 9.57
N ILE A 29 -13.17 -7.41 10.82
CA ILE A 29 -14.37 -7.06 11.59
C ILE A 29 -15.18 -6.00 10.84
N PHE A 30 -14.52 -4.96 10.32
CA PHE A 30 -15.17 -3.91 9.55
C PHE A 30 -15.86 -4.47 8.31
N GLU A 31 -15.22 -5.37 7.57
CA GLU A 31 -15.79 -6.00 6.37
C GLU A 31 -17.01 -6.87 6.65
N LEU A 32 -16.94 -7.67 7.74
CA LEU A 32 -18.05 -8.49 8.22
C LEU A 32 -19.24 -7.63 8.68
N MET A 33 -18.97 -6.51 9.34
CA MET A 33 -19.98 -5.57 9.83
C MET A 33 -20.47 -4.60 8.76
N PHE A 34 -19.75 -4.45 7.64
CA PHE A 34 -20.05 -3.43 6.62
C PHE A 34 -21.47 -3.56 6.07
N GLY A 35 -21.93 -4.80 5.83
CA GLY A 35 -23.28 -5.07 5.34
C GLY A 35 -24.38 -4.73 6.34
N LEU A 36 -24.05 -4.69 7.64
CA LEU A 36 -24.97 -4.27 8.71
C LEU A 36 -24.97 -2.74 8.89
N LEU A 37 -23.81 -2.11 8.73
CA LEU A 37 -23.61 -0.68 8.97
C LEU A 37 -24.04 0.20 7.79
N ILE A 38 -23.87 -0.29 6.56
CA ILE A 38 -24.12 0.47 5.33
C ILE A 38 -24.95 -0.41 4.41
N SER A 39 -26.24 -0.09 4.26
CA SER A 39 -27.17 -0.70 3.29
C SER A 39 -26.87 -0.28 1.83
N GLY A 40 -25.59 -0.08 1.52
CA GLY A 40 -25.12 0.47 0.25
C GLY A 40 -25.03 -0.58 -0.85
N SER A 41 -25.14 -0.11 -2.10
CA SER A 41 -24.86 -0.92 -3.28
C SER A 41 -23.42 -1.45 -3.26
N SER A 42 -23.19 -2.57 -3.94
CA SER A 42 -21.87 -3.21 -4.08
C SER A 42 -20.77 -2.23 -4.56
N THR A 43 -21.17 -1.20 -5.33
CA THR A 43 -20.29 -0.12 -5.79
C THR A 43 -19.67 0.67 -4.63
N ILE A 44 -20.48 1.14 -3.69
CA ILE A 44 -20.03 1.91 -2.52
C ILE A 44 -19.12 1.03 -1.64
N LYS A 45 -19.51 -0.23 -1.42
CA LYS A 45 -18.74 -1.16 -0.59
C LYS A 45 -17.32 -1.34 -1.13
N PHE A 46 -17.18 -1.57 -2.43
CA PHE A 46 -15.86 -1.75 -3.03
C PHE A 46 -15.02 -0.47 -3.00
N SER A 47 -15.61 0.69 -3.27
CA SER A 47 -14.91 1.98 -3.18
C SER A 47 -14.33 2.23 -1.79
N VAL A 48 -15.12 1.96 -0.75
CA VAL A 48 -14.64 2.09 0.64
C VAL A 48 -13.53 1.09 0.93
N LEU A 49 -13.63 -0.14 0.44
CA LEU A 49 -12.57 -1.14 0.57
C LEU A 49 -11.27 -0.69 -0.07
N VAL A 50 -11.29 -0.14 -1.28
CA VAL A 50 -10.09 0.40 -1.96
C VAL A 50 -9.43 1.47 -1.09
N ILE A 51 -10.20 2.42 -0.58
CA ILE A 51 -9.69 3.50 0.28
C ILE A 51 -9.13 2.92 1.60
N LEU A 52 -9.84 2.00 2.24
CA LEU A 52 -9.42 1.40 3.51
C LEU A 52 -8.11 0.63 3.35
N ASN A 53 -7.98 -0.19 2.30
CA ASN A 53 -6.76 -0.95 2.02
C ASN A 53 -5.59 -0.02 1.66
N PHE A 54 -5.83 1.08 0.94
CA PHE A 54 -4.80 2.11 0.72
C PHE A 54 -4.23 2.67 2.03
N PHE A 55 -5.09 3.12 2.94
CA PHE A 55 -4.66 3.66 4.23
C PHE A 55 -4.04 2.59 5.14
N PHE A 56 -4.57 1.36 5.10
CA PHE A 56 -4.01 0.22 5.83
C PHE A 56 -2.55 -0.01 5.45
N ALA A 57 -2.28 -0.17 4.15
CA ALA A 57 -0.94 -0.44 3.66
C ALA A 57 0.02 0.71 3.96
N LEU A 58 -0.46 1.95 3.86
CA LEU A 58 0.30 3.13 4.19
C LEU A 58 0.68 3.18 5.69
N LEU A 59 -0.28 2.99 6.60
CA LEU A 59 -0.04 3.01 8.05
C LEU A 59 0.87 1.86 8.50
N MET A 60 0.67 0.67 7.93
CA MET A 60 1.51 -0.50 8.15
C MET A 60 2.95 -0.21 7.73
N ALA A 61 3.16 0.31 6.51
CA ALA A 61 4.48 0.65 6.00
C ALA A 61 5.16 1.75 6.84
N MET A 62 4.42 2.78 7.26
CA MET A 62 4.93 3.83 8.15
C MET A 62 5.46 3.26 9.46
N SER A 63 4.66 2.43 10.12
CA SER A 63 5.03 1.81 11.40
C SER A 63 6.26 0.90 11.23
N PHE A 64 6.24 0.06 10.19
CA PHE A 64 7.36 -0.81 9.86
C PHE A 64 8.65 -0.02 9.60
N LEU A 65 8.59 1.08 8.83
CA LEU A 65 9.76 1.92 8.53
C LEU A 65 10.29 2.65 9.77
N LYS A 66 9.40 3.13 10.64
CA LYS A 66 9.79 3.72 11.92
C LYS A 66 10.55 2.71 12.79
N ASN A 67 10.06 1.47 12.86
CA ASN A 67 10.71 0.39 13.59
C ASN A 67 12.04 -0.03 12.95
N ASP A 68 12.12 -0.04 11.62
CA ASP A 68 13.35 -0.36 10.86
C ASP A 68 14.48 0.63 11.16
N GLN A 69 14.16 1.92 11.34
CA GLN A 69 15.14 2.95 11.65
C GLN A 69 15.63 2.88 13.11
N ARG A 70 14.81 2.39 14.03
CA ARG A 70 15.15 2.26 15.46
C ARG A 70 15.97 1.01 15.74
N GLU A 71 15.52 -0.14 15.26
CA GLU A 71 16.01 -1.45 15.70
C GLU A 71 17.16 -1.99 14.83
N ASN A 72 17.13 -1.73 13.52
CA ASN A 72 18.01 -2.42 12.57
C ASN A 72 19.33 -1.68 12.28
N ARG A 73 19.77 -0.74 13.12
CA ARG A 73 21.02 0.03 12.88
C ARG A 73 22.23 -0.90 12.74
N TYR A 74 22.46 -1.77 13.72
CA TYR A 74 23.55 -2.76 13.68
C TYR A 74 23.36 -3.82 12.60
N PHE A 75 22.10 -4.14 12.27
CA PHE A 75 21.76 -5.12 11.25
C PHE A 75 22.09 -4.62 9.83
N LYS A 76 21.91 -3.31 9.57
CA LYS A 76 22.32 -2.65 8.33
C LYS A 76 23.82 -2.79 8.10
N GLN A 77 24.63 -2.55 9.14
CA GLN A 77 26.09 -2.69 9.08
C GLN A 77 26.51 -4.14 8.78
N ARG A 78 25.90 -5.13 9.45
CA ARG A 78 26.22 -6.56 9.27
C ARG A 78 25.95 -7.09 7.86
N ILE A 79 24.95 -6.56 7.16
CA ILE A 79 24.61 -7.01 5.79
C ILE A 79 25.61 -6.44 4.77
N GLY A 80 26.02 -5.18 4.95
CA GLY A 80 27.02 -4.51 4.12
C GLY A 80 26.59 -4.25 2.67
N SER A 81 25.30 -4.41 2.36
CA SER A 81 24.77 -4.33 0.99
C SER A 81 23.38 -3.68 0.97
N TYR A 82 23.35 -2.39 0.66
CA TYR A 82 22.12 -1.60 0.59
C TYR A 82 21.06 -2.15 -0.39
N PRO A 83 21.38 -2.51 -1.65
CA PRO A 83 20.35 -2.97 -2.59
C PRO A 83 19.64 -4.23 -2.08
N ARG A 84 20.42 -5.21 -1.57
CA ARG A 84 19.88 -6.42 -0.95
C ARG A 84 18.97 -6.12 0.25
N TYR A 85 19.35 -5.17 1.10
CA TYR A 85 18.52 -4.76 2.22
C TYR A 85 17.16 -4.24 1.75
N VAL A 86 17.18 -3.31 0.79
CA VAL A 86 15.97 -2.65 0.28
C VAL A 86 15.07 -3.62 -0.47
N ILE A 87 15.64 -4.47 -1.33
CA ILE A 87 14.87 -5.46 -2.10
C ILE A 87 14.14 -6.41 -1.16
N VAL A 88 14.81 -6.94 -0.13
CA VAL A 88 14.15 -7.86 0.82
C VAL A 88 13.12 -7.13 1.67
N GLN A 89 13.37 -5.88 2.02
CA GLN A 89 12.41 -5.04 2.74
C GLN A 89 11.12 -4.82 1.93
N MET A 90 11.27 -4.44 0.66
CA MET A 90 10.15 -4.28 -0.27
C MET A 90 9.41 -5.59 -0.46
N LEU A 91 10.13 -6.71 -0.63
CA LEU A 91 9.52 -8.01 -0.82
C LEU A 91 8.63 -8.41 0.37
N VAL A 92 9.10 -8.23 1.61
CA VAL A 92 8.29 -8.50 2.81
C VAL A 92 7.03 -7.64 2.87
N LEU A 93 7.14 -6.35 2.57
CA LEU A 93 5.98 -5.44 2.56
C LEU A 93 4.99 -5.80 1.45
N VAL A 94 5.47 -6.10 0.25
CA VAL A 94 4.63 -6.56 -0.87
C VAL A 94 3.94 -7.88 -0.53
N SER A 95 4.63 -8.83 0.11
CA SER A 95 4.01 -10.09 0.57
C SER A 95 2.91 -9.84 1.61
N ALA A 96 3.12 -8.93 2.56
CA ALA A 96 2.10 -8.56 3.53
C ALA A 96 0.87 -7.93 2.86
N ASN A 97 1.08 -7.07 1.86
CA ASN A 97 0.00 -6.47 1.10
C ASN A 97 -0.78 -7.51 0.28
N VAL A 98 -0.09 -8.44 -0.37
CA VAL A 98 -0.77 -9.53 -1.11
C VAL A 98 -1.65 -10.36 -0.17
N ILE A 99 -1.15 -10.69 1.03
CA ILE A 99 -1.94 -11.42 2.02
C ILE A 99 -3.15 -10.59 2.47
N THR A 100 -2.95 -9.31 2.77
CA THR A 100 -4.01 -8.41 3.22
C THR A 100 -5.10 -8.27 2.15
N ALA A 101 -4.73 -7.94 0.91
CA ALA A 101 -5.67 -7.82 -0.20
C ALA A 101 -6.46 -9.10 -0.49
N ILE A 102 -5.85 -10.29 -0.36
CA ILE A 102 -6.56 -11.56 -0.51
C ILE A 102 -7.59 -11.74 0.61
N ILE A 103 -7.21 -11.46 1.86
CA ILE A 103 -8.11 -11.50 3.02
C ILE A 103 -9.26 -10.52 2.80
N SER A 104 -8.97 -9.25 2.49
CA SER A 104 -9.96 -8.21 2.19
C SER A 104 -10.90 -8.64 1.06
N GLY A 105 -10.35 -9.25 0.00
CA GLY A 105 -11.14 -9.75 -1.12
C GLY A 105 -12.12 -10.85 -0.71
N ILE A 106 -11.68 -11.81 0.12
CA ILE A 106 -12.51 -12.93 0.61
C ILE A 106 -13.62 -12.42 1.54
N PHE A 107 -13.28 -11.58 2.52
CA PHE A 107 -14.22 -11.11 3.54
C PHE A 107 -15.11 -9.95 3.08
N SER A 108 -14.81 -9.32 1.93
CA SER A 108 -15.69 -8.35 1.29
C SER A 108 -17.07 -8.89 0.91
N PHE A 109 -17.24 -10.21 0.75
CA PHE A 109 -18.45 -10.83 0.19
C PHE A 109 -18.92 -10.23 -1.15
N LEU A 110 -18.02 -9.59 -1.90
CA LEU A 110 -18.29 -9.05 -3.24
C LEU A 110 -17.95 -10.06 -4.34
N ILE A 111 -17.78 -11.33 -3.98
CA ILE A 111 -17.45 -12.42 -4.90
C ILE A 111 -18.58 -12.57 -5.91
N SER A 112 -18.26 -12.32 -7.18
CA SER A 112 -19.15 -12.53 -8.31
C SER A 112 -19.06 -13.96 -8.84
N SER A 113 -20.03 -14.36 -9.67
CA SER A 113 -20.00 -15.64 -10.39
C SER A 113 -18.87 -15.73 -11.43
N SER A 114 -18.30 -14.60 -11.85
CA SER A 114 -17.21 -14.54 -12.83
C SER A 114 -15.85 -14.56 -12.13
N PRO A 115 -15.01 -15.59 -12.36
CA PRO A 115 -13.65 -15.64 -11.81
C PRO A 115 -12.78 -14.44 -12.21
N ILE A 116 -12.99 -13.90 -13.41
CA ILE A 116 -12.23 -12.76 -13.94
C ILE A 116 -12.52 -11.50 -13.13
N ASN A 117 -13.78 -11.27 -12.77
CA ASN A 117 -14.16 -10.12 -11.94
C ASN A 117 -13.55 -10.25 -10.54
N ASN A 118 -13.56 -11.45 -9.95
CA ASN A 118 -12.97 -11.70 -8.64
C ASN A 118 -11.44 -11.51 -8.65
N ALA A 119 -10.78 -11.98 -9.71
CA ALA A 119 -9.34 -11.77 -9.90
C ALA A 119 -9.02 -10.28 -10.07
N THR A 120 -9.82 -9.54 -10.84
CA THR A 120 -9.63 -8.10 -11.06
C THR A 120 -9.85 -7.30 -9.77
N MET A 121 -10.83 -7.69 -8.96
CA MET A 121 -11.07 -7.14 -7.63
C MET A 121 -9.82 -7.26 -6.74
N ILE A 122 -9.33 -8.49 -6.56
CA ILE A 122 -8.18 -8.77 -5.70
C ILE A 122 -6.93 -8.06 -6.25
N LEU A 123 -6.72 -8.09 -7.57
CA LEU A 123 -5.60 -7.39 -8.20
C LEU A 123 -5.66 -5.88 -7.92
N THR A 124 -6.84 -5.27 -8.01
CA THR A 124 -7.03 -3.84 -7.73
C THR A 124 -6.70 -3.51 -6.27
N LEU A 125 -7.10 -4.37 -5.33
CA LEU A 125 -6.74 -4.22 -3.90
C LEU A 125 -5.22 -4.34 -3.72
N ILE A 126 -4.59 -5.37 -4.30
CA ILE A 126 -3.13 -5.56 -4.24
C ILE A 126 -2.39 -4.32 -4.75
N THR A 127 -2.77 -3.82 -5.93
CA THR A 127 -2.08 -2.68 -6.56
C THR A 127 -2.28 -1.40 -5.76
N THR A 128 -3.46 -1.21 -5.16
CA THR A 128 -3.76 -0.09 -4.28
C THR A 128 -2.91 -0.13 -3.00
N GLU A 129 -2.73 -1.31 -2.40
CA GLU A 129 -1.90 -1.45 -1.20
C GLU A 129 -0.40 -1.26 -1.48
N ILE A 130 0.09 -1.84 -2.58
CA ILE A 130 1.48 -1.64 -3.03
C ILE A 130 1.71 -0.15 -3.27
N LEU A 131 0.76 0.57 -3.85
CA LEU A 131 0.84 2.02 -4.05
C LEU A 131 0.98 2.78 -2.72
N GLY A 132 0.10 2.50 -1.73
CA GLY A 132 0.19 3.12 -0.40
C GLY A 132 1.52 2.86 0.30
N THR A 133 2.03 1.64 0.21
CA THR A 133 3.34 1.25 0.73
C THR A 133 4.49 1.97 0.01
N SER A 134 4.40 2.12 -1.31
CA SER A 134 5.41 2.78 -2.12
C SER A 134 5.54 4.27 -1.77
N ILE A 135 4.41 4.94 -1.54
CA ILE A 135 4.37 6.33 -1.06
C ILE A 135 5.08 6.43 0.30
N ALA A 136 4.77 5.56 1.25
CA ALA A 136 5.42 5.57 2.57
C ALA A 136 6.95 5.33 2.48
N LEU A 137 7.39 4.48 1.54
CA LEU A 137 8.80 4.16 1.28
C LEU A 137 9.59 5.34 0.70
N LEU A 138 8.98 6.24 -0.07
CA LEU A 138 9.66 7.46 -0.54
C LEU A 138 10.24 8.26 0.63
N PHE A 139 9.49 8.33 1.74
CA PHE A 139 9.87 9.06 2.95
C PHE A 139 10.71 8.24 3.94
N ARG A 140 11.24 7.08 3.53
CA ARG A 140 11.99 6.14 4.38
C ARG A 140 13.05 6.78 5.28
N SER A 141 13.88 7.65 4.72
CA SER A 141 14.99 8.29 5.45
C SER A 141 14.51 9.31 6.48
N GLN A 142 13.33 9.89 6.26
CA GLN A 142 12.76 10.97 7.06
C GLN A 142 12.13 10.45 8.37
N TRP A 143 11.61 9.21 8.38
CA TRP A 143 10.96 8.61 9.57
C TRP A 143 11.84 8.52 10.83
N GLY A 144 13.16 8.46 10.67
CA GLY A 144 14.10 8.38 11.79
C GLY A 144 14.84 9.68 12.13
N SER A 145 14.81 10.66 11.22
CA SER A 145 15.68 11.85 11.27
C SER A 145 14.91 13.15 11.45
N HIS A 146 13.68 13.23 10.92
CA HIS A 146 12.89 14.45 10.93
C HIS A 146 11.43 14.15 11.31
N LYS A 147 11.05 14.55 12.53
CA LYS A 147 9.74 14.25 13.14
C LYS A 147 8.54 14.71 12.28
N TYR A 148 8.70 15.76 11.48
CA TYR A 148 7.60 16.41 10.75
C TYR A 148 7.68 16.28 9.22
N LEU A 149 8.86 16.06 8.63
CA LEU A 149 9.01 16.02 7.16
C LEU A 149 8.35 14.78 6.53
N ALA A 150 8.49 13.61 7.16
CA ALA A 150 7.83 12.39 6.69
C ALA A 150 6.29 12.52 6.71
N PRO A 151 5.65 12.96 7.83
CA PRO A 151 4.21 13.18 7.86
C PRO A 151 3.71 14.22 6.85
N ILE A 152 4.37 15.39 6.73
CA ILE A 152 3.94 16.46 5.82
C ILE A 152 4.01 15.99 4.36
N GLY A 153 5.13 15.38 3.96
CA GLY A 153 5.28 14.86 2.60
C GLY A 153 4.24 13.77 2.29
N LEU A 154 3.97 12.90 3.25
CA LEU A 154 2.97 11.85 3.09
C LEU A 154 1.55 12.41 2.94
N ILE A 155 1.18 13.45 3.71
CA ILE A 155 -0.13 14.13 3.57
C ILE A 155 -0.29 14.69 2.15
N ILE A 156 0.74 15.34 1.61
CA ILE A 156 0.71 15.88 0.24
C ILE A 156 0.42 14.77 -0.79
N PHE A 157 1.11 13.62 -0.68
CA PHE A 157 0.89 12.49 -1.59
C PHE A 157 -0.47 11.81 -1.40
N ILE A 158 -1.00 11.75 -0.18
CA ILE A 158 -2.37 11.26 0.07
C ILE A 158 -3.38 12.19 -0.59
N LEU A 159 -3.24 13.50 -0.40
CA LEU A 159 -4.15 14.49 -1.01
C LEU A 159 -4.12 14.35 -2.54
N PHE A 160 -2.95 14.20 -3.13
CA PHE A 160 -2.83 13.94 -4.57
C PHE A 160 -3.41 12.59 -5.01
N ALA A 161 -3.33 11.55 -4.18
CA ALA A 161 -3.91 10.23 -4.49
C ALA A 161 -5.45 10.23 -4.47
N LEU A 162 -6.03 11.07 -3.60
CA LEU A 162 -7.47 11.18 -3.37
C LEU A 162 -8.11 12.36 -4.10
N ALA A 163 -7.32 13.24 -4.73
CA ALA A 163 -7.83 14.40 -5.42
C ALA A 163 -8.68 14.01 -6.64
N ASP A 164 -9.74 14.80 -6.87
CA ASP A 164 -10.61 14.66 -8.03
C ASP A 164 -9.82 14.78 -9.33
N SER A 165 -9.87 13.71 -10.12
CA SER A 165 -9.14 13.58 -11.36
C SER A 165 -9.81 14.31 -12.54
N ASN A 166 -11.08 14.71 -12.36
CA ASN A 166 -11.89 15.46 -13.33
C ASN A 166 -11.72 16.99 -13.22
N ASN A 167 -10.93 17.48 -12.25
CA ASN A 167 -10.61 18.90 -12.18
C ASN A 167 -9.71 19.29 -13.36
N TYR A 168 -10.09 20.34 -14.12
CA TYR A 168 -9.38 20.82 -15.31
C TYR A 168 -7.87 21.01 -15.08
N ILE A 169 -7.48 21.48 -13.89
CA ILE A 169 -6.06 21.71 -13.52
C ILE A 169 -5.33 20.37 -13.32
N LEU A 170 -5.96 19.39 -12.66
CA LEU A 170 -5.36 18.10 -12.35
C LEU A 170 -5.34 17.16 -13.56
N SER A 171 -6.22 17.39 -14.55
CA SER A 171 -6.27 16.60 -15.80
C SER A 171 -4.92 16.53 -16.52
N TYR A 172 -4.15 17.63 -16.54
CA TYR A 172 -2.82 17.71 -17.16
C TYR A 172 -1.73 16.93 -16.43
N VAL A 173 -1.94 16.67 -15.14
CA VAL A 173 -0.98 15.98 -14.25
C VAL A 173 -1.48 14.60 -13.85
N ASN A 174 -2.67 14.22 -14.33
CA ASN A 174 -3.37 13.00 -13.94
C ASN A 174 -2.56 11.73 -14.27
N TRP A 175 -1.67 11.79 -15.26
CA TRP A 175 -0.72 10.72 -15.59
C TRP A 175 0.35 10.49 -14.52
N ILE A 176 0.64 11.50 -13.68
CA ILE A 176 1.62 11.47 -12.59
C ILE A 176 0.94 11.26 -11.23
N LEU A 177 -0.36 11.54 -11.08
CA LEU A 177 -1.04 11.38 -9.80
C LEU A 177 -1.25 9.90 -9.46
N PRO A 178 -1.15 9.49 -8.16
CA PRO A 178 -1.47 8.13 -7.74
C PRO A 178 -2.96 7.86 -8.04
N PRO A 179 -3.32 6.91 -8.92
CA PRO A 179 -4.68 6.81 -9.41
C PRO A 179 -5.57 5.98 -8.46
N VAL A 180 -5.67 6.38 -7.19
CA VAL A 180 -6.59 5.76 -6.23
C VAL A 180 -8.00 6.27 -6.47
N ASN A 181 -8.17 7.59 -6.59
CA ASN A 181 -9.48 8.19 -6.83
C ASN A 181 -10.08 7.78 -8.19
N ILE A 182 -9.28 7.72 -9.26
CA ILE A 182 -9.75 7.26 -10.59
C ILE A 182 -10.34 5.85 -10.52
N VAL A 183 -9.75 4.95 -9.73
CA VAL A 183 -10.29 3.58 -9.53
C VAL A 183 -11.64 3.62 -8.84
N VAL A 184 -11.80 4.48 -7.83
CA VAL A 184 -13.05 4.68 -7.11
C VAL A 184 -14.13 5.25 -8.02
N GLU A 185 -13.84 6.35 -8.72
CA GLU A 185 -14.75 7.03 -9.66
C GLU A 185 -15.19 6.08 -10.78
N THR A 186 -14.22 5.43 -11.44
CA THR A 186 -14.52 4.51 -12.56
C THR A 186 -15.41 3.36 -12.11
N PHE A 187 -15.20 2.81 -10.90
CA PHE A 187 -16.04 1.73 -10.39
C PHE A 187 -17.45 2.21 -10.05
N GLN A 188 -17.60 3.40 -9.48
CA GLN A 188 -18.91 3.97 -9.14
C GLN A 188 -19.73 4.32 -10.38
N GLU A 189 -19.11 4.89 -11.41
CA GLU A 189 -19.80 5.31 -12.64
C GLU A 189 -20.18 4.14 -13.54
N GLN A 190 -19.29 3.14 -13.64
CA GLN A 190 -19.40 2.11 -14.67
C GLN A 190 -19.80 0.74 -14.12
N SER A 191 -19.76 0.54 -12.80
CA SER A 191 -20.20 -0.65 -12.05
C SER A 191 -19.69 -2.02 -12.56
N GLY A 192 -18.67 -2.02 -13.42
CA GLY A 192 -18.08 -3.22 -14.02
C GLY A 192 -16.66 -3.48 -13.54
N MET A 193 -16.46 -4.57 -12.80
CA MET A 193 -15.15 -4.91 -12.21
C MET A 193 -14.05 -5.13 -13.26
N SER A 194 -14.38 -5.71 -14.42
CA SER A 194 -13.44 -5.91 -15.53
C SER A 194 -12.84 -4.62 -16.09
N ARG A 195 -13.55 -3.49 -15.95
CA ARG A 195 -13.07 -2.18 -16.41
C ARG A 195 -11.97 -1.60 -15.52
N LEU A 196 -11.76 -2.15 -14.34
CA LEU A 196 -10.67 -1.76 -13.44
C LEU A 196 -9.33 -2.40 -13.81
N LEU A 197 -9.32 -3.44 -14.64
CA LEU A 197 -8.08 -4.15 -14.98
C LEU A 197 -6.98 -3.23 -15.56
N PRO A 198 -7.28 -2.35 -16.54
CA PRO A 198 -6.28 -1.41 -17.05
C PRO A 198 -5.78 -0.43 -15.98
N LEU A 199 -6.67 0.00 -15.07
CA LEU A 199 -6.33 0.91 -13.98
C LEU A 199 -5.46 0.23 -12.93
N ALA A 200 -5.74 -1.03 -12.57
CA ALA A 200 -4.91 -1.82 -11.67
C ALA A 200 -3.50 -2.01 -12.24
N LEU A 201 -3.37 -2.32 -13.53
CA LEU A 201 -2.07 -2.42 -14.20
C LEU A 201 -1.31 -1.07 -14.19
N ARG A 202 -2.03 0.03 -14.45
CA ARG A 202 -1.45 1.38 -14.36
C ARG A 202 -0.98 1.72 -12.95
N GLN A 203 -1.77 1.41 -11.92
CA GLN A 203 -1.39 1.55 -10.52
C GLN A 203 -0.13 0.74 -10.19
N LEU A 204 -0.04 -0.50 -10.68
CA LEU A 204 1.11 -1.37 -10.46
C LEU A 204 2.38 -0.75 -11.05
N ILE A 205 2.33 -0.29 -12.30
CA ILE A 205 3.48 0.34 -12.97
C ILE A 205 3.92 1.58 -12.18
N TYR A 206 2.97 2.43 -11.78
CA TYR A 206 3.26 3.62 -11.01
C TYR A 206 3.90 3.28 -9.65
N ALA A 207 3.36 2.28 -8.94
CA ALA A 207 3.92 1.82 -7.68
C ALA A 207 5.35 1.27 -7.85
N MET A 208 5.62 0.52 -8.92
CA MET A 208 6.97 0.02 -9.24
C MET A 208 7.97 1.15 -9.52
N VAL A 209 7.55 2.21 -10.20
CA VAL A 209 8.36 3.42 -10.39
C VAL A 209 8.69 4.07 -9.03
N LEU A 210 7.69 4.25 -8.16
CA LEU A 210 7.90 4.82 -6.83
C LEU A 210 8.81 3.94 -5.95
N LEU A 211 8.65 2.62 -5.98
CA LEU A 211 9.55 1.69 -5.29
C LEU A 211 10.99 1.85 -5.77
N THR A 212 11.20 1.90 -7.09
CA THR A 212 12.53 2.07 -7.68
C THR A 212 13.17 3.39 -7.24
N ILE A 213 12.43 4.50 -7.32
CA ILE A 213 12.88 5.81 -6.84
C ILE A 213 13.23 5.72 -5.34
N SER A 214 12.34 5.19 -4.51
CA SER A 214 12.58 5.06 -3.06
C SER A 214 13.85 4.25 -2.74
N GLY A 215 14.16 3.24 -3.55
CA GLY A 215 15.33 2.39 -3.41
C GLY A 215 16.64 3.03 -3.86
N LEU A 216 16.61 4.03 -4.75
CA LEU A 216 17.81 4.74 -5.21
C LEU A 216 18.19 5.91 -4.30
N PHE A 217 17.22 6.73 -3.89
CA PHE A 217 17.48 7.98 -3.16
C PHE A 217 17.94 7.78 -1.72
N ASN A 218 17.60 6.65 -1.09
CA ASN A 218 17.87 6.42 0.33
C ASN A 218 19.26 5.77 0.63
N LYS A 219 20.13 5.62 -0.38
CA LYS A 219 21.45 4.96 -0.24
C LYS A 219 22.40 5.67 0.72
N LYS A 220 22.39 7.00 0.76
CA LYS A 220 23.28 7.81 1.62
C LYS A 220 22.98 7.63 3.11
N SER A 221 21.72 7.40 3.47
CA SER A 221 21.30 7.19 4.87
C SER A 221 21.65 5.79 5.40
N TYR A 222 21.92 4.82 4.54
CA TYR A 222 22.22 3.43 4.95
C TYR A 222 23.64 3.27 5.53
N ARG A 223 24.56 4.17 5.21
CA ARG A 223 25.96 4.12 5.68
C ARG A 223 26.18 4.80 7.05
N LYS A 224 25.18 5.53 7.56
CA LYS A 224 25.19 6.10 8.92
C LYS A 224 24.53 5.13 9.87
#